data_AF-A0A924GQB4-F1
#
_entry.id   AF-A0A924GQB4-F1
#
_cell.length_a   1.000
_cell.length_b   1.000
_cell.length_c   1.000
_cell.angle_alpha   90.00
_cell.angle_beta   90.00
_cell.angle_gamma   90.00
#
_symmetry.space_group_name_H-M   'P 1'
#
loop_
_entity.id
_entity.type
_entity.pdbx_description
1 polymer ?
#
loop_
_entity_poly.entity_id
_entity_poly.type
_entity_poly.pdbx_seq_one_letter_code
_entity_poly.pdbx_strand_id
1 'polypeptide(L)'
;MSSQPSNATKPLEEALDLTEAVQEVVRQSADELLVINAVLKQELPDHVQVGEVAEALQKTDQIEIRINESAADLAHVNQLLEQEIDERADVERELAATKAALAEAQNASSAS
;
A
#
# COMPACT_ATOMS: atom_id res chain seq x y z
N MET A 1 -4.43 -35.81 -8.54
CA MET A 1 -5.37 -34.80 -8.03
C MET A 1 -4.70 -33.45 -8.16
N SER A 2 -5.35 -32.52 -8.84
CA SER A 2 -4.77 -31.26 -9.29
C SER A 2 -4.39 -30.37 -8.11
N SER A 3 -3.11 -30.04 -7.98
CA SER A 3 -2.62 -29.00 -7.09
C SER A 3 -3.13 -27.66 -7.62
N GLN A 4 -4.29 -27.21 -7.15
CA GLN A 4 -4.74 -25.85 -7.42
C GLN A 4 -3.78 -24.89 -6.71
N PRO A 5 -3.13 -23.94 -7.41
CA PRO A 5 -2.47 -22.83 -6.75
C PRO A 5 -3.52 -22.11 -5.92
N SER A 6 -3.16 -21.79 -4.68
CA SER A 6 -4.10 -21.26 -3.70
C SER A 6 -4.70 -19.95 -4.23
N ASN A 7 -6.01 -19.82 -4.10
CA ASN A 7 -6.74 -18.63 -4.50
C ASN A 7 -6.62 -17.51 -3.44
N ALA A 8 -5.74 -17.66 -2.44
CA ALA A 8 -5.66 -16.83 -1.24
C ALA A 8 -4.58 -15.74 -1.31
N THR A 9 -3.62 -15.84 -2.23
CA THR A 9 -2.63 -14.79 -2.54
C THR A 9 -3.23 -13.69 -3.42
N LYS A 10 -4.13 -14.04 -4.34
CA LYS A 10 -4.75 -13.06 -5.26
C LYS A 10 -5.45 -11.88 -4.57
N PRO A 11 -6.22 -12.07 -3.48
CA PRO A 11 -6.82 -10.93 -2.80
C PRO A 11 -5.81 -9.99 -2.14
N LEU A 12 -4.62 -10.49 -1.77
CA LEU A 12 -3.54 -9.67 -1.22
C LEU A 12 -2.78 -8.92 -2.33
N GLU A 13 -2.53 -9.58 -3.46
CA GLU A 13 -1.98 -8.94 -4.65
C GLU A 13 -2.91 -7.83 -5.16
N GLU A 14 -4.22 -8.10 -5.27
CA GLU A 14 -5.23 -7.09 -5.63
C GLU A 14 -5.30 -5.94 -4.60
N ALA A 15 -5.11 -6.24 -3.32
CA ALA A 15 -5.05 -5.21 -2.28
C ALA A 15 -3.80 -4.34 -2.43
N LEU A 16 -2.64 -4.94 -2.71
CA LEU A 16 -1.38 -4.24 -2.95
C LEU A 16 -1.48 -3.32 -4.19
N ASP A 17 -1.97 -3.85 -5.31
CA ASP A 17 -2.19 -3.08 -6.54
C ASP A 17 -3.09 -1.86 -6.28
N LEU A 18 -4.17 -2.06 -5.50
CA LEU A 18 -5.09 -0.99 -5.14
C LEU A 18 -4.42 0.06 -4.25
N THR A 19 -3.67 -0.37 -3.23
CA THR A 19 -3.04 0.56 -2.28
C THR A 19 -1.88 1.33 -2.92
N GLU A 20 -1.13 0.74 -3.85
CA GLU A 20 -0.16 1.44 -4.70
C GLU A 20 -0.82 2.49 -5.58
N ALA A 21 -1.92 2.14 -6.26
CA ALA A 21 -2.66 3.10 -7.09
C ALA A 21 -3.19 4.28 -6.27
N VAL A 22 -3.72 4.02 -5.07
CA VAL A 22 -4.19 5.07 -4.16
C VAL A 22 -3.02 5.92 -3.66
N GLN A 23 -1.89 5.31 -3.29
CA GLN A 23 -0.70 6.04 -2.85
C GLN A 23 -0.22 7.02 -3.92
N GLU A 24 -0.18 6.59 -5.19
CA GLU A 24 0.25 7.46 -6.28
C GLU A 24 -0.71 8.62 -6.51
N VAL A 25 -2.02 8.38 -6.47
CA VAL A 25 -3.03 9.45 -6.58
C VAL A 25 -2.91 10.45 -5.43
N VAL A 26 -2.70 9.97 -4.20
CA VAL A 26 -2.52 10.82 -3.01
C VAL A 26 -1.26 11.68 -3.16
N ARG A 27 -0.15 11.08 -3.60
CA ARG A 27 1.13 11.78 -3.83
C ARG A 27 0.99 12.87 -4.88
N GLN A 28 0.41 12.54 -6.04
CA GLN A 28 0.17 13.52 -7.10
C GLN A 28 -0.71 14.68 -6.63
N SER A 29 -1.79 14.37 -5.90
CA SER A 29 -2.68 15.39 -5.35
C SER A 29 -1.97 16.29 -4.32
N ALA A 30 -1.05 15.73 -3.54
CA ALA A 30 -0.22 16.48 -2.59
C ALA A 30 0.72 17.45 -3.31
N ASP A 31 1.40 16.97 -4.34
CA ASP A 31 2.34 17.76 -5.15
C ASP A 31 1.61 18.93 -5.84
N GLU A 32 0.43 18.68 -6.42
CA GLU A 32 -0.41 19.72 -7.03
C GLU A 32 -0.85 20.77 -5.99
N LEU A 33 -1.31 20.34 -4.82
CA LEU A 33 -1.74 21.25 -3.75
C LEU A 33 -0.60 22.15 -3.27
N LEU A 34 0.60 21.56 -3.09
CA LEU A 34 1.80 22.28 -2.67
C LEU A 34 2.18 23.36 -3.69
N VAL A 35 2.12 23.05 -4.99
CA VAL A 35 2.39 24.03 -6.06
C VAL A 35 1.35 25.14 -6.02
N ILE A 36 0.06 24.81 -5.92
CA ILE A 36 -1.03 25.81 -5.87
C ILE A 36 -0.86 26.73 -4.66
N ASN A 37 -0.61 26.18 -3.47
CA ASN A 37 -0.42 26.96 -2.25
C ASN A 37 0.82 27.86 -2.34
N ALA A 38 1.93 27.35 -2.87
CA ALA A 38 3.13 28.15 -3.09
C ALA A 38 2.88 29.34 -4.04
N VAL A 39 2.16 29.12 -5.15
CA VAL A 39 1.78 30.18 -6.08
C VAL A 39 0.85 31.20 -5.40
N LEU A 40 -0.15 30.75 -4.65
CA LEU A 40 -1.06 31.65 -3.93
C LEU A 40 -0.30 32.53 -2.93
N LYS A 41 0.61 31.96 -2.14
CA LYS A 41 1.45 32.70 -1.19
C LYS A 41 2.40 33.69 -1.87
N GLN A 42 2.85 33.39 -3.09
CA GLN A 42 3.74 34.26 -3.87
C GLN A 42 2.97 35.42 -4.53
N GLU A 43 1.81 35.13 -5.11
CA GLU A 43 1.06 36.08 -5.94
C GLU A 43 0.10 36.96 -5.12
N LEU A 44 -0.34 36.51 -3.93
CA LEU A 44 -1.14 37.34 -3.03
C LEU A 44 -0.25 38.35 -2.31
N PRO A 45 -0.50 39.67 -2.42
CA PRO A 45 0.23 40.65 -1.63
C PRO A 45 -0.04 40.48 -0.13
N ASP A 46 0.93 40.81 0.73
CA ASP A 46 0.82 40.67 2.19
C ASP A 46 -0.43 41.35 2.80
N HIS A 47 -0.87 42.47 2.22
CA HIS A 47 -2.07 43.18 2.69
C HIS A 47 -3.39 42.46 2.37
N VAL A 48 -3.35 41.47 1.47
CA VAL A 48 -4.47 40.57 1.14
C VAL A 48 -4.36 39.26 1.94
N GLN A 49 -3.15 38.84 2.34
CA GLN A 49 -2.91 37.67 3.19
C GLN A 49 -3.21 37.95 4.68
N VAL A 50 -4.41 38.43 4.98
CA VAL A 50 -4.86 38.73 6.34
C VAL A 50 -6.23 38.12 6.60
N GLY A 51 -6.58 37.95 7.88
CA GLY A 51 -7.87 37.41 8.28
C GLY A 51 -8.12 36.01 7.71
N GLU A 52 -9.26 35.83 7.04
CA GLU A 52 -9.70 34.53 6.50
C GLU A 52 -8.74 33.96 5.45
N VAL A 53 -8.05 34.81 4.67
CA VAL A 53 -7.08 34.36 3.66
C VAL A 53 -5.85 33.74 4.33
N ALA A 54 -5.33 34.38 5.38
CA ALA A 54 -4.20 33.83 6.15
C ALA A 54 -4.58 32.51 6.83
N GLU A 55 -5.78 32.42 7.39
CA GLU A 55 -6.29 31.19 8.01
C GLU A 55 -6.44 30.07 6.97
N ALA A 56 -6.94 30.39 5.77
CA ALA A 56 -7.08 29.42 4.69
C ALA A 56 -5.71 28.89 4.24
N LEU A 57 -4.73 29.76 4.02
CA LEU A 57 -3.36 29.37 3.67
C LEU A 57 -2.73 28.47 4.74
N GLN A 58 -2.88 28.81 6.03
CA GLN A 58 -2.40 28.00 7.14
C GLN A 58 -3.09 26.62 7.20
N LYS A 59 -4.42 26.57 6.96
CA LYS A 59 -5.14 25.29 6.90
C LYS A 59 -4.69 24.43 5.75
N THR A 60 -4.38 25.03 4.60
CA THR A 60 -3.83 24.30 3.45
C THR A 60 -2.48 23.68 3.81
N ASP A 61 -1.58 24.39 4.49
CA ASP A 61 -0.31 23.83 4.97
C ASP A 61 -0.51 22.62 5.90
N GLN A 62 -1.50 22.71 6.81
CA GLN A 62 -1.83 21.59 7.71
C GLN A 62 -2.45 20.40 6.96
N ILE A 63 -3.18 20.64 5.87
CA ILE A 63 -3.70 19.59 5.00
C ILE A 63 -2.56 18.92 4.25
N GLU A 64 -1.61 19.69 3.70
CA GLU A 64 -0.42 19.16 3.02
C GLU A 64 0.40 18.24 3.92
N ILE A 65 0.62 18.62 5.19
CA ILE A 65 1.32 17.77 6.17
C ILE A 65 0.57 16.43 6.33
N ARG A 66 -0.74 16.48 6.57
CA ARG A 66 -1.55 15.26 6.77
C ARG A 66 -1.62 14.37 5.54
N ILE A 67 -1.63 14.96 4.34
CA ILE A 67 -1.60 14.21 3.07
C ILE A 67 -0.26 13.48 2.94
N ASN A 68 0.86 14.15 3.25
CA ASN A 68 2.18 13.52 3.23
C ASN A 68 2.31 12.39 4.27
N GLU A 69 1.79 12.59 5.48
CA GLU A 69 1.72 11.53 6.50
C GLU A 69 0.89 10.34 6.00
N SER A 70 -0.28 10.60 5.38
CA SER A 70 -1.12 9.54 4.81
C SER A 70 -0.43 8.78 3.68
N ALA A 71 0.35 9.47 2.83
CA ALA A 71 1.13 8.84 1.79
C ALA A 71 2.26 7.95 2.35
N ALA A 72 2.87 8.35 3.48
CA ALA A 72 3.86 7.56 4.18
C ALA A 72 3.23 6.31 4.84
N ASP A 73 2.06 6.45 5.45
CA ASP A 73 1.30 5.32 6.01
C ASP A 73 0.91 4.31 4.92
N LEU A 74 0.46 4.79 3.75
CA LEU A 74 0.18 3.92 2.59
C LEU A 74 1.43 3.19 2.10
N ALA A 75 2.58 3.87 2.05
CA ALA A 75 3.85 3.24 1.70
C ALA A 75 4.18 2.09 2.67
N HIS A 76 3.94 2.31 3.96
CA HIS A 76 4.18 1.29 4.98
C HIS A 76 3.22 0.10 4.84
N VAL A 77 1.94 0.35 4.53
CA VAL A 77 0.97 -0.72 4.25
C VAL A 77 1.39 -1.56 3.05
N ASN A 78 1.87 -0.93 1.98
CA ASN A 78 2.37 -1.66 0.79
C ASN A 78 3.52 -2.60 1.15
N GLN A 79 4.49 -2.12 1.95
CA GLN A 79 5.59 -2.97 2.43
C GLN A 79 5.11 -4.17 3.26
N LEU A 80 4.10 -3.96 4.12
CA LEU A 80 3.53 -5.05 4.91
C LEU A 80 2.78 -6.06 4.04
N LEU A 81 2.09 -5.61 2.99
CA LEU A 81 1.41 -6.48 2.03
C LEU A 81 2.40 -7.31 1.21
N GLU A 82 3.47 -6.69 0.70
CA GLU A 82 4.56 -7.39 0.02
C GLU A 82 5.15 -8.50 0.91
N GLN A 83 5.46 -8.17 2.16
CA GLN A 83 5.99 -9.14 3.13
C GLN A 83 5.02 -10.32 3.35
N GLU A 84 3.73 -10.06 3.57
CA GLU A 84 2.74 -11.12 3.81
C GLU A 84 2.56 -12.01 2.56
N ILE A 85 2.62 -11.44 1.36
CA ILE A 85 2.55 -12.20 0.10
C ILE A 85 3.73 -13.16 0.01
N ASP A 86 4.95 -12.68 0.28
CA ASP A 86 6.16 -13.49 0.26
C ASP A 86 6.12 -14.61 1.31
N GLU A 87 5.77 -14.27 2.57
CA GLU A 87 5.66 -15.24 3.66
C GLU A 87 4.63 -16.34 3.36
N ARG A 88 3.48 -15.98 2.75
CA ARG A 88 2.49 -16.98 2.33
C ARG A 88 2.99 -17.87 1.21
N ALA A 89 3.68 -17.31 0.22
CA ALA A 89 4.22 -18.08 -0.88
C ALA A 89 5.22 -19.14 -0.38
N ASP A 90 6.03 -18.78 0.62
CA ASP A 90 6.97 -19.71 1.26
C ASP A 90 6.25 -20.82 2.05
N VAL A 91 5.28 -20.46 2.90
CA VAL A 91 4.48 -21.43 3.67
C VAL A 91 3.72 -22.39 2.75
N GLU A 92 3.16 -21.89 1.64
CA GLU A 92 2.46 -22.72 0.66
C GLU A 92 3.40 -23.72 -0.02
N ARG A 93 4.64 -23.31 -0.32
CA ARG A 93 5.67 -24.18 -0.91
C ARG A 93 6.07 -25.29 0.06
N GLU A 94 6.28 -24.95 1.33
CA GLU A 94 6.59 -25.92 2.39
C GLU A 94 5.44 -26.91 2.62
N LEU A 95 4.20 -26.41 2.64
CA LEU A 95 3.01 -27.24 2.78
C LEU A 95 2.86 -28.22 1.62
N ALA A 96 3.11 -27.76 0.39
CA ALA A 96 3.06 -28.61 -0.81
C ALA A 96 4.12 -29.72 -0.74
N ALA A 97 5.36 -29.38 -0.37
CA ALA A 97 6.45 -30.34 -0.21
C ALA A 97 6.13 -31.38 0.89
N THR A 98 5.63 -30.92 2.03
CA THR A 98 5.26 -31.80 3.16
C THR A 98 4.12 -32.75 2.78
N LYS A 99 3.10 -32.26 2.07
CA LYS A 99 2.00 -33.10 1.58
C LYS A 99 2.48 -34.16 0.58
N ALA A 100 3.40 -33.82 -0.30
CA ALA A 100 3.99 -34.77 -1.24
C ALA A 100 4.77 -35.87 -0.51
N ALA A 101 5.67 -35.50 0.40
CA ALA A 101 6.45 -36.45 1.20
C ALA A 101 5.56 -37.38 2.04
N LEU A 102 4.48 -36.84 2.63
CA LEU A 102 3.51 -37.65 3.38
C LEU A 102 2.80 -38.67 2.48
N ALA A 103 2.38 -38.27 1.29
CA ALA A 103 1.74 -39.17 0.33
C ALA A 103 2.68 -40.29 -0.11
N GLU A 104 3.96 -39.99 -0.35
CA GLU A 104 4.98 -40.99 -0.68
C GLU A 104 5.18 -42.00 0.47
N ALA A 105 5.29 -41.53 1.71
CA ALA A 105 5.45 -42.38 2.88
C ALA A 105 4.24 -43.30 3.10
N GLN A 106 3.02 -42.79 2.91
CA GLN A 106 1.79 -43.58 3.02
C GLN A 106 1.71 -44.67 1.94
N ASN A 107 2.10 -44.35 0.71
CA ASN A 107 2.13 -45.33 -0.38
C ASN A 107 3.18 -46.43 -0.13
N ALA A 108 4.36 -46.08 0.36
CA ALA A 108 5.41 -47.05 0.70
C ALA A 108 5.00 -48.00 1.84
N SER A 109 4.30 -47.48 2.86
CA SER A 109 3.79 -48.27 3.98
C SER A 109 2.61 -49.18 3.59
N SER A 110 1.89 -48.86 2.53
CA SER A 110 0.73 -49.66 2.06
C SER A 110 1.13 -50.79 1.11
N ALA A 111 2.37 -50.75 0.60
CA ALA A 111 2.93 -51.73 -0.32
C ALA A 111 3.82 -52.79 0.37
N SER A 112 4.06 -52.64 1.68
CA SER A 112 4.83 -53.57 2.52
C SER A 112 3.88 -54.40 3.39
#